data_AF-A0A1Q6ZC34-F1
#
_entry.id   AF-A0A1Q6ZC34-F1
#
_cell.length_a   1.000
_cell.length_b   1.000
_cell.length_c   1.000
_cell.angle_alpha   90.00
_cell.angle_beta   90.00
_cell.angle_gamma   90.00
#
_symmetry.space_group_name_H-M   'P 1'
#
loop_
_entity.id
_entity.type
_entity.pdbx_description
1 polymer ?
#
loop_
_entity_poly.entity_id
_entity_poly.type
_entity_poly.pdbx_seq_one_letter_code
_entity_poly.pdbx_strand_id
1 'polypeptide(L)'
;MVKDLEPSRGLAYSTISTTLDRLYKKGVLGRDEEVGRGGSRYIYMIRSEEKVKGRVVKGVVDRLLAAFGPSVLSTLNDYVDDIPKEELKRLEEKIQRGTKR
;
A
#
# COMPACT_ATOMS: atom_id res chain seq x y z
N MET A 1 24.85 -4.79 -9.65
CA MET A 1 23.63 -4.52 -10.42
C MET A 1 22.97 -3.26 -9.86
N VAL A 2 23.24 -2.11 -10.48
CA VAL A 2 22.51 -0.82 -10.30
C VAL A 2 22.04 -0.32 -11.69
N LYS A 3 22.22 -1.13 -12.73
CA LYS A 3 21.96 -0.76 -14.13
C LYS A 3 20.49 -0.47 -14.42
N ASP A 4 19.56 -1.04 -13.64
CA ASP A 4 18.12 -0.84 -13.86
C ASP A 4 17.57 0.46 -13.27
N LEU A 5 18.39 1.19 -12.49
CA LEU A 5 18.10 2.53 -11.98
C LEU A 5 18.94 3.62 -12.66
N GLU A 6 19.60 3.30 -13.78
CA GLU A 6 20.18 4.35 -14.61
C GLU A 6 19.08 5.32 -15.05
N PRO A 7 19.37 6.63 -15.14
CA PRO A 7 18.42 7.68 -15.48
C PRO A 7 17.97 7.55 -16.95
N SER A 8 17.23 6.49 -17.26
CA SER A 8 16.69 6.16 -18.59
C SER A 8 15.60 7.13 -19.05
N ARG A 9 15.27 8.15 -18.24
CA ARG A 9 14.25 9.17 -18.54
C ARG A 9 14.70 10.61 -18.23
N GLY A 10 16.00 10.89 -18.08
CA GLY A 10 16.48 12.24 -17.75
C GLY A 10 16.10 12.74 -16.35
N LEU A 11 15.78 11.83 -15.42
CA LEU A 11 15.45 12.16 -14.04
C LEU A 11 16.73 12.23 -13.18
N ALA A 12 16.83 13.27 -12.35
CA ALA A 12 17.93 13.39 -11.40
C ALA A 12 17.90 12.25 -10.38
N TYR A 13 19.09 11.76 -9.99
CA TYR A 13 19.24 10.70 -8.99
C TYR A 13 18.55 11.04 -7.66
N SER A 14 18.59 12.31 -7.24
CA SER A 14 17.91 12.80 -6.03
C SER A 14 16.39 12.64 -6.10
N THR A 15 15.78 12.82 -7.28
CA THR A 15 14.34 12.60 -7.49
C THR A 15 13.98 11.14 -7.32
N ILE A 16 14.80 10.23 -7.87
CA ILE A 16 14.62 8.79 -7.72
C ILE A 16 14.75 8.42 -6.23
N SER A 17 15.82 8.85 -5.57
CA SER A 17 16.08 8.58 -4.15
C SER A 17 14.95 9.10 -3.25
N THR A 18 14.50 10.33 -3.46
CA THR A 18 13.40 10.93 -2.69
C THR A 18 12.07 10.20 -2.94
N THR A 19 11.83 9.76 -4.17
CA THR A 19 10.61 9.00 -4.50
C THR A 19 10.61 7.63 -3.83
N LEU A 20 11.73 6.91 -3.87
CA LEU A 20 11.89 5.62 -3.20
C LEU A 20 11.72 5.75 -1.68
N ASP A 21 12.30 6.79 -1.06
CA ASP A 21 12.11 7.09 0.36
C ASP A 21 10.64 7.38 0.72
N ARG A 22 9.95 8.20 -0.09
CA ARG A 22 8.51 8.47 0.09
C ARG A 22 7.66 7.21 -0.02
N LEU A 23 7.96 6.32 -0.97
CA LEU A 23 7.25 5.06 -1.14
C LEU A 23 7.53 4.07 -0.01
N TYR A 24 8.75 4.05 0.53
CA TYR A 24 9.09 3.30 1.73
C TYR A 24 8.36 3.83 2.97
N LYS A 25 8.30 5.15 3.17
CA LYS A 25 7.55 5.77 4.28
C LYS A 25 6.05 5.51 4.20
N LYS A 26 5.50 5.48 2.98
CA LYS A 26 4.12 5.03 2.72
C LYS A 26 3.97 3.51 2.85
N GLY A 27 5.06 2.79 3.06
CA GLY A 27 5.16 1.35 3.20
C GLY A 27 4.66 0.57 1.99
N VAL A 28 4.72 1.19 0.81
CA VAL A 28 4.57 0.52 -0.49
C VAL A 28 5.82 -0.33 -0.76
N LEU A 29 6.97 0.18 -0.34
CA LEU A 29 8.25 -0.52 -0.42
C LEU A 29 8.72 -0.95 0.98
N GLY A 30 9.41 -2.08 1.03
CA GLY A 30 10.37 -2.41 2.08
C GLY A 30 11.74 -1.85 1.70
N ARG A 31 12.64 -1.79 2.68
CA ARG A 31 14.02 -1.38 2.50
C ARG A 31 14.90 -2.16 3.45
N ASP A 32 15.94 -2.77 2.91
CA ASP A 32 17.03 -3.33 3.69
C ASP A 32 18.28 -2.48 3.53
N GLU A 33 19.11 -2.47 4.57
CA GLU A 33 20.40 -1.78 4.56
C GLU A 33 21.52 -2.81 4.43
N GLU A 34 22.34 -2.67 3.38
CA GLU A 34 23.55 -3.45 3.21
C GLU A 34 24.77 -2.56 3.44
N VAL A 35 25.64 -2.99 4.34
CA VAL A 35 26.91 -2.32 4.63
C VAL A 35 28.03 -2.99 3.84
N GLY A 36 28.73 -2.22 3.01
CA GLY A 36 29.86 -2.69 2.21
C GLY A 36 31.12 -1.86 2.43
N ARG A 37 32.21 -2.23 1.73
CA ARG A 37 33.53 -1.58 1.85
C ARG A 37 33.54 -0.08 1.47
N GLY A 38 32.47 0.44 0.86
CA GLY A 38 32.34 1.83 0.42
C GLY A 38 31.21 2.63 1.09
N GLY A 39 30.64 2.12 2.19
CA GLY A 39 29.50 2.74 2.89
C GLY A 39 28.26 1.85 2.91
N SER A 40 27.13 2.39 3.40
CA SER A 40 25.86 1.69 3.40
C SER A 40 25.00 2.01 2.17
N ARG A 41 24.25 1.02 1.70
CA ARG A 41 23.31 1.16 0.58
C ARG A 41 21.94 0.62 0.98
N TYR A 42 20.92 1.23 0.41
CA TYR A 42 19.55 0.81 0.60
C TYR A 42 19.02 0.01 -0.58
N ILE A 43 18.52 -1.19 -0.29
CA ILE A 43 17.87 -2.06 -1.28
C ILE A 43 16.37 -1.97 -1.05
N TYR A 44 15.66 -1.42 -2.04
CA TYR A 44 14.21 -1.30 -1.99
C TYR A 44 13.55 -2.50 -2.64
N MET A 45 12.48 -3.00 -2.00
CA MET A 45 11.72 -4.14 -2.48
C MET A 45 10.23 -3.84 -2.42
N ILE A 46 9.46 -4.30 -3.39
CA ILE A 46 8.00 -4.15 -3.38
C ILE A 46 7.43 -5.02 -2.24
N ARG A 47 6.65 -4.42 -1.33
CA ARG A 47 5.85 -5.23 -0.38
C ARG A 47 4.72 -5.91 -1.15
N SER A 48 4.28 -7.08 -0.69
CA SER A 48 3.26 -7.89 -1.41
C SER A 48 2.11 -7.03 -1.93
N GLU A 49 1.71 -7.29 -3.18
CA GLU A 49 0.70 -6.51 -3.90
C GLU A 49 -0.59 -6.33 -3.08
N GLU A 50 -0.98 -7.38 -2.35
CA GLU A 50 -2.14 -7.40 -1.45
C GLU A 50 -2.01 -6.38 -0.29
N LYS A 51 -0.82 -6.26 0.32
CA LYS A 51 -0.57 -5.27 1.39
C LYS A 51 -0.57 -3.84 0.86
N VAL A 52 -0.06 -3.63 -0.35
CA VAL A 52 -0.06 -2.32 -1.01
C VAL A 52 -1.48 -1.91 -1.37
N LYS A 53 -2.25 -2.79 -2.03
CA LYS A 53 -3.65 -2.57 -2.36
C LYS A 53 -4.47 -2.25 -1.12
N GLY A 54 -4.36 -3.05 -0.06
CA GLY A 54 -5.09 -2.83 1.19
C GLY A 54 -4.80 -1.47 1.82
N ARG A 55 -3.54 -1.02 1.85
CA ARG A 55 -3.18 0.30 2.39
C ARG A 55 -3.68 1.46 1.52
N VAL A 56 -3.58 1.33 0.19
CA VAL A 56 -4.08 2.37 -0.73
C VAL A 56 -5.59 2.51 -0.59
N VAL A 57 -6.33 1.40 -0.60
CA VAL A 57 -7.79 1.39 -0.42
C VAL A 57 -8.15 1.99 0.93
N LYS A 58 -7.51 1.57 2.02
CA LYS A 58 -7.74 2.14 3.36
C LYS A 58 -7.50 3.66 3.37
N GLY A 59 -6.42 4.14 2.78
CA GLY A 59 -6.11 5.56 2.73
C GLY A 59 -7.07 6.40 1.87
N VAL A 60 -7.81 5.77 0.95
CA VAL A 60 -8.92 6.42 0.23
C VAL A 60 -10.16 6.46 1.11
N VAL A 61 -10.52 5.34 1.75
CA VAL A 61 -11.67 5.25 2.68
C VAL A 61 -11.52 6.22 3.85
N ASP A 62 -10.32 6.29 4.46
CA ASP A 62 -10.02 7.22 5.56
C ASP A 62 -10.27 8.69 5.14
N ARG A 63 -9.93 9.05 3.89
CA ARG A 63 -10.16 10.39 3.34
C ARG A 63 -11.64 10.67 3.08
N LEU A 64 -12.39 9.68 2.61
CA LEU A 64 -13.84 9.80 2.44
C LEU A 64 -14.53 9.99 3.80
N LEU A 65 -14.16 9.19 4.80
CA LEU A 65 -14.68 9.32 6.17
C LEU A 65 -14.36 10.69 6.77
N ALA A 66 -13.15 11.22 6.53
CA ALA A 66 -12.78 12.55 7.00
C ALA A 66 -13.61 13.67 6.34
N ALA A 67 -13.96 13.52 5.06
CA ALA A 67 -14.66 14.55 4.29
C ALA A 67 -16.19 14.52 4.52
N PHE A 68 -16.78 13.34 4.65
CA PHE A 68 -18.24 13.16 4.64
C PHE A 68 -18.78 12.52 5.94
N GLY A 69 -17.90 12.20 6.89
CA GLY A 69 -18.25 11.59 8.17
C GLY A 69 -18.79 10.16 8.02
N PRO A 70 -19.51 9.65 9.04
CA PRO A 70 -20.03 8.29 9.07
C PRO A 70 -21.01 7.94 7.95
N SER A 71 -21.59 8.92 7.25
CA SER A 71 -22.54 8.71 6.15
C SER A 71 -21.97 7.84 5.01
N VAL A 72 -20.64 7.88 4.82
CA VAL A 72 -19.93 7.02 3.85
C VAL A 72 -20.15 5.54 4.14
N LEU A 73 -20.27 5.16 5.42
CA LEU A 73 -20.47 3.76 5.81
C LEU A 73 -21.83 3.24 5.35
N SER A 74 -22.87 4.08 5.35
CA SER A 74 -24.18 3.71 4.83
C SER A 74 -24.12 3.44 3.33
N THR A 75 -23.48 4.31 2.56
CA THR A 75 -23.28 4.08 1.12
C THR A 75 -22.46 2.83 0.85
N LEU A 76 -21.39 2.58 1.62
CA LEU A 76 -20.62 1.34 1.51
C LEU A 76 -21.45 0.10 1.87
N ASN A 77 -22.38 0.21 2.83
CA ASN A 77 -23.30 -0.87 3.17
C ASN A 77 -24.26 -1.18 2.02
N ASP A 78 -24.80 -0.16 1.35
CA ASP A 78 -25.68 -0.36 0.18
C ASP A 78 -24.95 -1.14 -0.93
N TYR A 79 -23.66 -0.86 -1.17
CA TYR A 79 -22.84 -1.65 -2.10
C TYR A 79 -22.60 -3.10 -1.64
N VAL A 80 -22.62 -3.36 -0.32
CA VAL A 80 -22.46 -4.71 0.22
C VAL A 80 -23.73 -5.54 -0.01
N ASP A 81 -24.90 -4.91 0.03
CA ASP A 81 -26.18 -5.56 -0.24
C ASP A 81 -26.31 -6.04 -1.70
N ASP A 82 -25.58 -5.41 -2.63
CA ASP A 82 -25.50 -5.79 -4.04
C ASP A 82 -24.50 -6.93 -4.33
N ILE A 83 -23.71 -7.37 -3.33
CA ILE A 83 -22.73 -8.44 -3.50
C ILE A 83 -23.43 -9.82 -3.52
N PRO A 84 -23.07 -10.73 -4.44
CA PRO A 84 -23.60 -12.10 -4.43
C PRO A 84 -23.39 -12.78 -3.07
N LYS A 85 -24.42 -13.48 -2.56
CA LYS A 85 -24.42 -14.09 -1.23
C LYS A 85 -23.19 -14.97 -0.92
N GLU A 86 -22.68 -15.68 -1.93
CA GLU A 86 -21.48 -16.51 -1.79
C GLU A 86 -20.21 -15.72 -1.53
N GLU A 87 -20.11 -14.52 -2.10
CA GLU A 87 -18.97 -13.63 -1.93
C GLU A 87 -19.06 -12.84 -0.62
N LEU A 88 -20.28 -12.47 -0.22
CA LEU A 88 -20.56 -11.89 1.09
C LEU A 88 -20.17 -12.85 2.23
N LYS A 89 -20.56 -14.12 2.13
CA LYS A 89 -20.20 -15.15 3.12
C LYS A 89 -18.68 -15.33 3.27
N ARG A 90 -17.95 -15.33 2.14
CA ARG A 90 -16.48 -15.39 2.15
C ARG A 90 -15.85 -14.16 2.81
N LEU A 91 -16.47 -12.98 2.64
CA LEU A 91 -16.02 -11.74 3.26
C LEU A 91 -16.25 -11.77 4.78
N GLU A 92 -17.43 -12.21 5.24
CA GLU A 92 -17.75 -12.39 6.66
C GLU A 92 -16.76 -13.34 7.36
N GLU A 93 -16.44 -14.47 6.72
CA GLU A 93 -15.44 -15.43 7.22
C GLU A 93 -14.03 -14.83 7.30
N LYS A 94 -13.67 -13.91 6.40
CA LYS A 94 -12.39 -13.18 6.48
C LYS A 94 -12.38 -12.17 7.63
N ILE A 95 -13.49 -11.44 7.83
CA ILE A 95 -13.62 -10.47 8.92
C ILE A 95 -13.56 -11.17 10.28
N GLN A 96 -14.32 -12.25 10.48
CA GLN A 96 -14.32 -13.03 11.73
C GLN A 96 -12.94 -13.61 12.08
N ARG A 97 -12.15 -14.01 11.07
CA ARG A 97 -10.75 -14.45 11.27
C ARG A 97 -9.82 -13.31 11.64
N GLY A 98 -10.07 -12.09 11.17
CA GLY A 98 -9.30 -10.90 11.50
C GLY A 98 -9.58 -10.36 12.90
N THR A 99 -10.82 -10.46 13.39
CA THR A 99 -11.25 -9.96 14.71
C THR A 99 -10.80 -10.86 15.88
N LYS A 100 -10.46 -12.13 15.64
CA LYS A 100 -9.96 -13.07 16.66
C LYS A 100 -8.46 -12.94 16.96
N ARG A 101 -7.79 -11.91 16.47
CA ARG A 101 -6.36 -11.63 16.70
C ARG A 101 -6.15 -10.41 17.59
#